data_AF-A0A7Y4VZ43-F1
#
_entry.id   AF-A0A7Y4VZ43-F1
#
_cell.length_a   1.000
_cell.length_b   1.000
_cell.length_c   1.000
_cell.angle_alpha   90.00
_cell.angle_beta   90.00
_cell.angle_gamma   90.00
#
_symmetry.space_group_name_H-M   'P 1'
#
loop_
_entity.id
_entity.type
_entity.pdbx_description
1 polymer ?
#
loop_
_entity_poly.entity_id
_entity_poly.type
_entity_poly.pdbx_seq_one_letter_code
_entity_poly.pdbx_strand_id
1 'polypeptide(L)'
;MRTVRRPRRRPIVFLVVLLGVTPAIHAQRSPAPAMFRGDTAHTGVYAAADLPSYGGLRWTTRLDGPIRGSPTLSGGALYVATTAGTVVALDRATGSSRWRYSAGASVGSTPAVASGLVIVPSGDGRVHALDAATGRLRWRTAATRAHPFPWGHESGDLYLSSPVIAGGAVYVGNGDGGLYRLDLATGRVVWRFDTEAPVRSSPAYGNGIVYFGSSDGSVYAVRAASGALLWKFDTEGTALLSQNFGFDRRTVQSSPALDAATVYIGARDGYFYAIDRATGKERWRFNHEVSWVNGSPALAGGLAIVGTSDGHFVQGVDTASGAERWRFMTENIVWGSAAVVGATAYLGEANGTLYAFDVATGVERWRWRGGGRFFSTPVAADSTLYVGADDGTVRALALTAGPRLDRVVFWDSTVTSLATFAAHEVVRRMLEPRGYRPVGTSALAELLARPAESARRTSIVFAMDVLPAGLDAPFRAFLDRGGRVVWLGLPPGLWPPDSATGQRTLKGVDRPGAERLLGVKLDHANFDLLGATPTELGRCIGLEGWLLGNWSAEPTGVEVLARDSDGRAVAWRKGGLVRLPGGFPRDALPPDFGRTIQNAAEAAFPCHQSRTLPAMR
;
A
#
# COMPACT_ATOMS: atom_id res chain seq x y z
N MET A 1 -23.16 51.43 -87.05
CA MET A 1 -22.34 52.65 -86.84
C MET A 1 -21.44 52.43 -85.62
N ARG A 2 -20.16 52.83 -85.75
CA ARG A 2 -19.01 52.48 -84.90
C ARG A 2 -19.11 53.00 -83.45
N THR A 3 -18.69 52.19 -82.48
CA THR A 3 -18.20 52.68 -81.18
C THR A 3 -16.89 52.00 -80.76
N VAL A 4 -15.83 52.79 -80.98
CA VAL A 4 -14.45 52.86 -80.47
C VAL A 4 -14.04 51.89 -79.34
N ARG A 5 -12.94 51.15 -79.60
CA ARG A 5 -12.14 50.35 -78.64
C ARG A 5 -11.35 51.26 -77.67
N ARG A 6 -11.41 50.97 -76.36
CA ARG A 6 -10.51 51.50 -75.32
C ARG A 6 -9.44 50.46 -74.90
N PRO A 7 -8.23 50.88 -74.50
CA PRO A 7 -7.13 49.98 -74.15
C PRO A 7 -7.26 49.44 -72.71
N ARG A 8 -6.97 48.14 -72.51
CA ARG A 8 -6.90 47.49 -71.19
C ARG A 8 -5.59 47.87 -70.48
N ARG A 9 -5.69 48.64 -69.39
CA ARG A 9 -4.61 48.82 -68.40
C ARG A 9 -4.59 47.61 -67.46
N ARG A 10 -3.40 47.03 -67.24
CA ARG A 10 -3.15 45.96 -66.25
C ARG A 10 -3.13 46.57 -64.83
N PRO A 11 -3.85 46.04 -63.84
CA PRO A 11 -3.64 46.39 -62.45
C PRO A 11 -2.51 45.53 -61.85
N ILE A 12 -1.61 46.21 -61.15
CA ILE A 12 -0.54 45.65 -60.32
C ILE A 12 -1.18 44.96 -59.12
N VAL A 13 -0.86 43.68 -58.90
CA VAL A 13 -1.29 42.92 -57.72
C VAL A 13 -0.33 43.20 -56.57
N PHE A 14 -0.81 43.87 -55.53
CA PHE A 14 -0.14 43.89 -54.22
C PHE A 14 -0.48 42.59 -53.49
N LEU A 15 0.52 41.72 -53.31
CA LEU A 15 0.42 40.52 -52.47
C LEU A 15 0.58 40.95 -51.00
N VAL A 16 -0.53 41.08 -50.28
CA VAL A 16 -0.51 41.22 -48.82
C VAL A 16 -0.40 39.81 -48.23
N VAL A 17 0.79 39.45 -47.75
CA VAL A 17 1.00 38.23 -46.96
C VAL A 17 0.48 38.51 -45.54
N LEU A 18 -0.76 38.14 -45.27
CA LEU A 18 -1.30 38.04 -43.92
C LEU A 18 -0.69 36.81 -43.24
N LEU A 19 0.39 37.02 -42.48
CA LEU A 19 0.89 36.06 -41.50
C LEU A 19 -0.14 35.97 -40.36
N GLY A 20 -1.14 35.11 -40.54
CA GLY A 20 -2.07 34.73 -39.49
C GLY A 20 -1.36 33.88 -38.45
N VAL A 21 -0.79 34.52 -37.42
CA VAL A 21 -0.48 33.84 -36.16
C VAL A 21 -1.80 33.68 -35.42
N THR A 22 -2.49 32.56 -35.65
CA THR A 22 -3.54 32.12 -34.71
C THR A 22 -2.82 31.67 -33.44
N PRO A 23 -2.98 32.34 -32.28
CA PRO A 23 -2.55 31.72 -31.04
C PRO A 23 -3.45 30.50 -30.87
N ALA A 24 -2.85 29.31 -30.98
CA ALA A 24 -3.48 28.10 -30.50
C ALA A 24 -3.62 28.26 -28.98
N ILE A 25 -4.74 28.85 -28.55
CA ILE A 25 -5.19 28.78 -27.17
C ILE A 25 -5.49 27.31 -26.94
N HIS A 26 -4.46 26.56 -26.58
CA HIS A 26 -4.67 25.33 -25.83
C HIS A 26 -5.31 25.76 -24.54
N ALA A 27 -6.64 25.71 -24.49
CA ALA A 27 -7.34 25.69 -23.22
C ALA A 27 -6.82 24.44 -22.50
N GLN A 28 -5.78 24.62 -21.68
CA GLN A 28 -5.39 23.62 -20.70
C GLN A 28 -6.63 23.42 -19.85
N ARG A 29 -7.36 22.33 -20.11
CA ARG A 29 -8.41 21.89 -19.20
C ARG A 29 -7.72 21.77 -17.84
N SER A 30 -8.20 22.53 -16.87
CA SER A 30 -7.77 22.34 -15.49
C SER A 30 -7.87 20.85 -15.16
N PRO A 31 -6.83 20.24 -14.58
CA PRO A 31 -6.89 18.83 -14.23
C PRO A 31 -8.12 18.59 -13.36
N ALA A 32 -8.74 17.43 -13.56
CA ALA A 32 -9.88 17.02 -12.76
C ALA A 32 -9.54 17.14 -11.26
N PRO A 33 -10.52 17.50 -10.41
CA PRO A 33 -10.32 17.51 -8.98
C PRO A 33 -9.75 16.17 -8.49
N ALA A 34 -8.73 16.23 -7.65
CA ALA A 34 -8.15 15.06 -7.00
C ALA A 34 -8.48 15.14 -5.51
N MET A 35 -9.03 14.09 -4.92
CA MET A 35 -9.47 14.09 -3.53
C MET A 35 -9.54 12.69 -2.98
N PHE A 36 -9.95 12.58 -1.71
CA PHE A 36 -10.24 11.32 -1.06
C PHE A 36 -11.10 10.43 -1.97
N ARG A 37 -10.71 9.16 -2.14
CA ARG A 37 -11.44 8.14 -2.92
C ARG A 37 -11.56 8.43 -4.42
N GLY A 38 -10.75 9.35 -4.96
CA GLY A 38 -10.56 9.54 -6.40
C GLY A 38 -11.60 10.41 -7.10
N ASP A 39 -12.84 10.47 -6.61
CA ASP A 39 -13.92 11.26 -7.20
C ASP A 39 -14.90 11.78 -6.13
N THR A 40 -15.87 12.60 -6.56
CA THR A 40 -16.86 13.18 -5.64
C THR A 40 -17.87 12.15 -5.11
N ALA A 41 -18.03 11.03 -5.80
CA ALA A 41 -18.93 9.94 -5.40
C ALA A 41 -18.25 8.94 -4.45
N HIS A 42 -16.97 9.16 -4.16
CA HIS A 42 -16.12 8.29 -3.36
C HIS A 42 -16.05 6.83 -3.83
N THR A 43 -16.13 6.59 -5.14
CA THR A 43 -16.13 5.21 -5.67
C THR A 43 -14.86 4.43 -5.30
N GLY A 44 -13.75 5.13 -5.05
CA GLY A 44 -12.45 4.51 -4.79
C GLY A 44 -11.79 3.92 -6.03
N VAL A 45 -12.31 4.23 -7.22
CA VAL A 45 -11.78 3.79 -8.51
C VAL A 45 -10.84 4.84 -9.07
N TYR A 46 -9.63 4.41 -9.45
CA TYR A 46 -8.60 5.27 -10.00
C TYR A 46 -8.34 4.91 -11.46
N ALA A 47 -8.27 5.94 -12.31
CA ALA A 47 -7.89 5.80 -13.71
C ALA A 47 -6.36 5.63 -13.82
N ALA A 48 -5.89 4.39 -13.70
CA ALA A 48 -4.49 4.01 -13.87
C ALA A 48 -4.39 2.71 -14.69
N ALA A 49 -3.18 2.34 -15.13
CA ALA A 49 -2.98 1.08 -15.82
C ALA A 49 -3.19 -0.08 -14.84
N ASP A 50 -4.01 -1.06 -15.21
CA ASP A 50 -4.20 -2.28 -14.41
C ASP A 50 -2.96 -3.17 -14.54
N LEU A 51 -2.00 -2.92 -13.65
CA LEU A 51 -0.72 -3.60 -13.57
C LEU A 51 -0.76 -4.47 -12.31
N PRO A 52 -1.10 -5.77 -12.45
CA PRO A 52 -1.54 -6.60 -11.34
C PRO A 52 -0.41 -7.05 -10.43
N SER A 53 0.85 -6.88 -10.84
CA SER A 53 2.02 -7.41 -10.15
C SER A 53 2.85 -6.32 -9.48
N TYR A 54 3.32 -6.59 -8.27
CA TYR A 54 4.27 -5.73 -7.58
C TYR A 54 5.64 -5.72 -8.29
N GLY A 55 6.12 -4.53 -8.63
CA GLY A 55 7.36 -4.27 -9.35
C GLY A 55 8.54 -3.82 -8.49
N GLY A 56 8.39 -3.74 -7.16
CA GLY A 56 9.41 -3.25 -6.24
C GLY A 56 9.15 -1.84 -5.69
N LEU A 57 9.92 -1.45 -4.67
CA LEU A 57 9.88 -0.11 -4.07
C LEU A 57 10.65 0.88 -4.96
N ARG A 58 10.02 2.00 -5.35
CA ARG A 58 10.68 3.08 -6.11
C ARG A 58 11.41 4.05 -5.19
N TRP A 59 10.71 4.56 -4.17
CA TRP A 59 11.27 5.48 -3.20
C TRP A 59 10.45 5.48 -1.91
N THR A 60 11.09 5.96 -0.83
CA THR A 60 10.48 6.23 0.47
C THR A 60 10.88 7.62 0.93
N THR A 61 9.92 8.40 1.42
CA THR A 61 10.14 9.72 2.01
C THR A 61 9.62 9.72 3.44
N ARG A 62 10.45 10.14 4.40
CA ARG A 62 10.04 10.30 5.80
C ARG A 62 9.65 11.74 6.08
N LEU A 63 8.47 11.92 6.67
CA LEU A 63 7.93 13.20 7.14
C LEU A 63 8.04 13.28 8.67
N ASP A 64 7.57 14.40 9.21
CA ASP A 64 7.74 14.80 10.61
C ASP A 64 6.71 14.21 11.58
N GLY A 65 5.69 13.52 11.07
CA GLY A 65 4.68 12.89 11.90
C GLY A 65 3.81 11.89 11.16
N PRO A 66 2.93 11.18 11.89
CA PRO A 66 2.02 10.20 11.33
C PRO A 66 1.18 10.71 10.17
N ILE A 67 0.96 9.85 9.17
CA ILE A 67 0.09 10.13 8.03
C ILE A 67 -1.21 9.34 8.21
N ARG A 68 -2.30 10.07 8.45
CA ARG A 68 -3.66 9.50 8.61
C ARG A 68 -4.48 9.62 7.34
N GLY A 69 -4.45 10.79 6.72
CA GLY A 69 -5.09 11.06 5.44
C GLY A 69 -4.40 10.34 4.27
N SER A 70 -5.16 10.12 3.21
CA SER A 70 -4.64 9.54 1.97
C SER A 70 -3.76 10.56 1.23
N PRO A 71 -2.65 10.13 0.59
CA PRO A 71 -1.98 10.97 -0.39
C PRO A 71 -2.94 11.37 -1.51
N THR A 72 -2.83 12.58 -2.05
CA THR A 72 -3.63 13.00 -3.21
C THR A 72 -2.73 13.38 -4.37
N LEU A 73 -3.04 12.88 -5.56
CA LEU A 73 -2.21 13.09 -6.74
C LEU A 73 -2.86 14.10 -7.69
N SER A 74 -2.16 15.17 -8.02
CA SER A 74 -2.59 16.09 -9.09
C SER A 74 -1.39 16.56 -9.92
N GLY A 75 -1.44 16.31 -11.22
CA GLY A 75 -0.34 16.57 -12.14
C GLY A 75 0.93 15.82 -11.74
N GLY A 76 2.03 16.58 -11.58
CA GLY A 76 3.33 16.04 -11.19
C GLY A 76 3.56 15.87 -9.69
N ALA A 77 2.60 16.26 -8.84
CA ALA A 77 2.79 16.34 -7.39
C ALA A 77 1.87 15.39 -6.61
N LEU A 78 2.41 14.86 -5.52
CA LEU A 78 1.70 14.12 -4.49
C LEU A 78 1.57 15.00 -3.25
N TYR A 79 0.34 15.31 -2.83
CA TYR A 79 0.05 16.12 -1.66
C TYR A 79 -0.26 15.23 -0.47
N VAL A 80 0.46 15.42 0.63
CA VAL A 80 0.36 14.63 1.85
C VAL A 80 0.30 15.56 3.05
N ALA A 81 -0.45 15.16 4.07
CA ALA A 81 -0.51 15.87 5.33
C ALA A 81 -0.18 14.95 6.50
N THR A 82 0.39 15.52 7.56
CA THR A 82 0.78 14.82 8.78
C THR A 82 0.00 15.33 9.99
N THR A 83 -0.16 14.48 11.01
CA THR A 83 -0.76 14.88 12.28
C THR A 83 0.10 15.85 13.09
N ALA A 84 1.37 16.07 12.68
CA ALA A 84 2.21 17.15 13.18
C ALA A 84 1.80 18.53 12.61
N GLY A 85 0.86 18.56 11.65
CA GLY A 85 0.35 19.78 11.03
C GLY A 85 1.15 20.23 9.81
N THR A 86 1.99 19.37 9.26
CA THR A 86 2.74 19.65 8.02
C THR A 86 1.95 19.18 6.82
N VAL A 87 1.79 20.06 5.84
CA VAL A 87 1.27 19.75 4.50
C VAL A 87 2.43 19.87 3.52
N VAL A 88 2.64 18.86 2.70
CA VAL A 88 3.77 18.77 1.78
C VAL A 88 3.29 18.41 0.38
N ALA A 89 3.85 19.07 -0.64
CA ALA A 89 3.84 18.55 -2.00
C ALA A 89 5.17 17.85 -2.26
N LEU A 90 5.10 16.59 -2.65
CA LEU A 90 6.23 15.78 -3.09
C LEU A 90 6.20 15.66 -4.61
N ASP A 91 7.38 15.63 -5.23
CA ASP A 91 7.53 15.19 -6.60
C ASP A 91 7.17 13.71 -6.71
N ARG A 92 6.20 13.38 -7.58
CA ARG A 92 5.68 12.01 -7.68
C ARG A 92 6.74 10.99 -8.12
N ALA A 93 7.72 11.41 -8.92
CA ALA A 93 8.71 10.50 -9.49
C ALA A 93 9.84 10.19 -8.49
N THR A 94 10.23 11.18 -7.69
CA THR A 94 11.43 11.10 -6.82
C THR A 94 11.11 11.05 -5.33
N GLY A 95 9.91 11.46 -4.91
CA GLY A 95 9.56 11.65 -3.50
C GLY A 95 10.15 12.91 -2.88
N SER A 96 10.91 13.71 -3.64
CA SER A 96 11.53 14.94 -3.13
C SER A 96 10.49 16.02 -2.81
N SER A 97 10.73 16.81 -1.77
CA SER A 97 9.80 17.89 -1.39
C SER A 97 9.88 19.05 -2.37
N ARG A 98 8.72 19.44 -2.92
CA ARG A 98 8.55 20.65 -3.75
C ARG A 98 8.30 21.88 -2.90
N TRP A 99 7.42 21.75 -1.90
CA TRP A 99 7.14 22.77 -0.90
C TRP A 99 6.59 22.15 0.38
N ARG A 100 6.64 22.90 1.48
CA ARG A 100 6.04 22.56 2.78
C ARG A 100 5.26 23.75 3.33
N TYR A 101 4.16 23.45 4.01
CA TYR A 101 3.33 24.41 4.73
C TYR A 101 3.04 23.87 6.13
N SER A 102 3.12 24.74 7.14
CA SER A 102 2.71 24.40 8.51
C SER A 102 1.33 24.98 8.79
N ALA A 103 0.36 24.11 9.03
CA ALA A 103 -1.02 24.49 9.36
C ALA A 103 -1.16 25.01 10.80
N GLY A 104 -0.16 24.76 11.65
CA GLY A 104 -0.16 25.14 13.08
C GLY A 104 -1.01 24.24 13.98
N ALA A 105 -1.67 23.23 13.41
CA ALA A 105 -2.46 22.22 14.11
C ALA A 105 -2.47 20.92 13.29
N SER A 106 -2.82 19.78 13.93
CA SER A 106 -2.87 18.47 13.28
C SER A 106 -3.69 18.48 12.00
N VAL A 107 -3.19 17.83 10.94
CA VAL A 107 -3.91 17.60 9.69
C VAL A 107 -3.96 16.09 9.43
N GLY A 108 -5.01 15.44 9.95
CA GLY A 108 -5.28 14.02 9.76
C GLY A 108 -6.15 13.69 8.54
N SER A 109 -6.67 14.70 7.83
CA SER A 109 -7.55 14.55 6.67
C SER A 109 -6.78 14.35 5.36
N THR A 110 -7.44 13.80 4.35
CA THR A 110 -6.91 13.73 2.98
C THR A 110 -6.98 15.12 2.32
N PRO A 111 -5.87 15.70 1.81
CA PRO A 111 -5.94 16.95 1.06
C PRO A 111 -6.81 16.83 -0.19
N ALA A 112 -7.61 17.85 -0.54
CA ALA A 112 -8.31 17.89 -1.83
C ALA A 112 -7.72 18.97 -2.74
N VAL A 113 -7.57 18.68 -4.03
CA VAL A 113 -6.89 19.54 -5.00
C VAL A 113 -7.80 19.82 -6.18
N ALA A 114 -8.10 21.10 -6.42
CA ALA A 114 -8.88 21.53 -7.58
C ALA A 114 -8.57 23.01 -7.90
N SER A 115 -8.69 23.40 -9.16
CA SER A 115 -8.56 24.81 -9.58
C SER A 115 -7.26 25.49 -9.10
N GLY A 116 -6.16 24.73 -9.03
CA GLY A 116 -4.87 25.23 -8.53
C GLY A 116 -4.79 25.43 -7.01
N LEU A 117 -5.76 24.96 -6.25
CA LEU A 117 -5.79 25.02 -4.78
C LEU A 117 -5.66 23.63 -4.16
N VAL A 118 -4.97 23.55 -3.02
CA VAL A 118 -4.95 22.41 -2.10
C VAL A 118 -5.72 22.81 -0.85
N ILE A 119 -6.81 22.11 -0.58
CA ILE A 119 -7.73 22.35 0.52
C ILE A 119 -7.45 21.33 1.63
N VAL A 120 -7.19 21.83 2.84
CA VAL A 120 -6.82 21.02 4.00
C VAL A 120 -7.53 21.55 5.26
N PRO A 121 -8.44 20.77 5.87
CA PRO A 121 -8.97 21.07 7.19
C PRO A 121 -7.99 20.61 8.28
N SER A 122 -7.81 21.45 9.30
CA SER A 122 -6.95 21.19 10.47
C SER A 122 -7.76 21.02 11.75
N GLY A 123 -7.18 20.31 12.73
CA GLY A 123 -7.83 19.93 13.99
C GLY A 123 -8.21 21.10 14.91
N ASP A 124 -7.73 22.31 14.62
CA ASP A 124 -8.12 23.56 15.28
C ASP A 124 -9.42 24.18 14.74
N GLY A 125 -10.13 23.47 13.84
CA GLY A 125 -11.39 23.92 13.24
C GLY A 125 -11.23 24.85 12.04
N ARG A 126 -10.02 24.99 11.51
CA ARG A 126 -9.73 25.83 10.33
C ARG A 126 -9.69 25.01 9.03
N VAL A 127 -10.05 25.65 7.93
CA VAL A 127 -9.83 25.15 6.57
C VAL A 127 -8.84 26.09 5.89
N HIS A 128 -7.77 25.53 5.34
CA HIS A 128 -6.74 26.28 4.62
C HIS A 128 -6.83 25.95 3.13
N ALA A 129 -6.65 26.96 2.29
CA ALA A 129 -6.40 26.77 0.87
C ALA A 129 -5.01 27.26 0.52
N LEU A 130 -4.22 26.35 -0.03
CA LEU A 130 -2.85 26.62 -0.46
C LEU A 130 -2.80 26.65 -1.97
N ASP A 131 -1.96 27.50 -2.52
CA ASP A 131 -1.59 27.43 -3.92
C ASP A 131 -0.90 26.09 -4.22
N ALA A 132 -1.44 25.31 -5.16
CA ALA A 132 -0.94 23.96 -5.42
C ALA A 132 0.50 23.94 -5.93
N ALA A 133 0.92 24.96 -6.67
CA ALA A 133 2.27 25.04 -7.23
C ALA A 133 3.31 25.45 -6.17
N THR A 134 2.96 26.37 -5.26
CA THR A 134 3.93 27.05 -4.38
C THR A 134 3.75 26.75 -2.90
N GLY A 135 2.62 26.17 -2.47
CA GLY A 135 2.27 25.94 -1.07
C GLY A 135 1.91 27.21 -0.30
N ARG A 136 1.84 28.37 -0.97
CA ARG A 136 1.50 29.64 -0.32
C ARG A 136 0.03 29.67 0.06
N LEU A 137 -0.26 30.13 1.28
CA LEU A 137 -1.63 30.32 1.75
C LEU A 137 -2.37 31.34 0.86
N ARG A 138 -3.52 30.94 0.33
CA ARG A 138 -4.44 31.78 -0.45
C ARG A 138 -5.56 32.33 0.43
N TRP A 139 -6.18 31.47 1.21
CA TRP A 139 -7.15 31.86 2.23
C TRP A 139 -7.16 30.84 3.38
N ARG A 140 -7.66 31.28 4.53
CA ARG A 140 -7.88 30.45 5.71
C ARG A 140 -9.17 30.87 6.40
N THR A 141 -10.05 29.92 6.65
CA THR A 141 -11.34 30.16 7.28
C THR A 141 -11.41 29.39 8.58
N ALA A 142 -11.77 30.07 9.68
CA ALA A 142 -12.16 29.40 10.91
C ALA A 142 -13.62 28.97 10.78
N ALA A 143 -13.85 27.72 10.37
CA ALA A 143 -15.20 27.18 10.22
C ALA A 143 -15.83 26.93 11.60
N THR A 144 -15.02 26.50 12.56
CA THR A 144 -15.44 26.29 13.96
C THR A 144 -14.25 26.45 14.92
N ARG A 145 -14.48 26.20 16.23
CA ARG A 145 -13.43 26.15 17.27
C ARG A 145 -12.79 24.76 17.33
N ALA A 146 -11.59 24.66 17.90
CA ALA A 146 -10.97 23.34 18.10
C ALA A 146 -11.89 22.40 18.90
N HIS A 147 -12.19 21.24 18.33
CA HIS A 147 -12.96 20.17 19.00
C HIS A 147 -12.04 18.98 19.26
N PRO A 148 -11.46 18.89 20.48
CA PRO A 148 -10.51 17.85 20.80
C PRO A 148 -11.18 16.47 20.74
N PHE A 149 -10.40 15.45 20.38
CA PHE A 149 -10.86 14.08 20.48
C PHE A 149 -11.09 13.72 21.96
N PRO A 150 -12.03 12.80 22.27
CA PRO A 150 -12.28 12.35 23.65
C PRO A 150 -11.01 11.88 24.38
N TRP A 151 -10.07 11.30 23.64
CA TRP A 151 -8.78 10.78 24.17
C TRP A 151 -7.61 11.77 24.02
N GLY A 152 -7.89 13.02 23.64
CA GLY A 152 -6.88 14.06 23.41
C GLY A 152 -6.03 13.86 22.14
N HIS A 153 -6.22 12.77 21.40
CA HIS A 153 -5.51 12.48 20.16
C HIS A 153 -6.39 11.70 19.17
N GLU A 154 -5.98 11.71 17.90
CA GLU A 154 -6.59 10.93 16.82
C GLU A 154 -6.24 9.44 17.02
N SER A 155 -7.15 8.66 17.61
CA SER A 155 -7.03 7.20 17.69
C SER A 155 -7.25 6.60 16.30
N GLY A 156 -6.62 5.46 15.99
CA GLY A 156 -6.63 4.89 14.62
C GLY A 156 -8.03 4.62 14.06
N ASP A 157 -9.03 4.50 14.92
CA ASP A 157 -10.44 4.35 14.59
C ASP A 157 -11.20 5.68 14.48
N LEU A 158 -10.67 6.81 14.98
CA LEU A 158 -11.30 8.14 14.94
C LEU A 158 -10.48 9.10 14.07
N TYR A 159 -10.93 9.40 12.85
CA TYR A 159 -10.23 10.31 11.92
C TYR A 159 -11.02 11.57 11.56
N LEU A 160 -10.32 12.59 11.02
CA LEU A 160 -10.92 13.82 10.52
C LEU A 160 -11.61 13.62 9.15
N SER A 161 -12.73 14.32 8.96
CA SER A 161 -13.42 14.38 7.67
C SER A 161 -12.51 14.97 6.59
N SER A 162 -12.47 14.34 5.42
CA SER A 162 -11.77 14.87 4.25
C SER A 162 -12.72 15.72 3.38
N PRO A 163 -12.27 16.85 2.82
CA PRO A 163 -13.10 17.72 2.01
C PRO A 163 -13.43 17.09 0.64
N VAL A 164 -14.66 17.28 0.16
CA VAL A 164 -15.05 17.04 -1.24
C VAL A 164 -15.18 18.38 -1.96
N ILE A 165 -14.63 18.47 -3.17
CA ILE A 165 -14.72 19.69 -4.00
C ILE A 165 -15.63 19.43 -5.18
N ALA A 166 -16.75 20.15 -5.25
CA ALA A 166 -17.73 20.01 -6.31
C ALA A 166 -18.44 21.35 -6.61
N GLY A 167 -18.67 21.65 -7.89
CA GLY A 167 -19.44 22.82 -8.31
C GLY A 167 -18.92 24.16 -7.77
N GLY A 168 -17.60 24.33 -7.64
CA GLY A 168 -16.97 25.53 -7.09
C GLY A 168 -17.11 25.68 -5.57
N ALA A 169 -17.46 24.61 -4.86
CA ALA A 169 -17.59 24.60 -3.40
C ALA A 169 -16.74 23.50 -2.76
N VAL A 170 -16.41 23.73 -1.49
CA VAL A 170 -15.81 22.75 -0.58
C VAL A 170 -16.89 22.31 0.40
N TYR A 171 -17.09 21.00 0.55
CA TYR A 171 -17.93 20.44 1.62
C TYR A 171 -17.06 19.65 2.59
N VAL A 172 -17.21 19.89 3.89
CA VAL A 172 -16.37 19.27 4.91
C VAL A 172 -17.13 19.11 6.22
N GLY A 173 -17.05 17.92 6.81
CA GLY A 173 -17.58 17.61 8.12
C GLY A 173 -16.64 18.03 9.24
N ASN A 174 -17.17 18.23 10.44
CA ASN A 174 -16.38 18.77 11.54
C ASN A 174 -16.76 18.19 12.92
N GLY A 175 -15.85 18.36 13.88
CA GLY A 175 -15.97 17.84 15.24
C GLY A 175 -17.08 18.49 16.07
N ASP A 176 -17.61 19.63 15.62
CA ASP A 176 -18.69 20.37 16.28
C ASP A 176 -20.10 19.91 15.86
N GLY A 177 -20.19 18.87 15.03
CA GLY A 177 -21.46 18.41 14.44
C GLY A 177 -21.88 19.21 13.20
N GLY A 178 -21.03 20.09 12.67
CA GLY A 178 -21.32 20.84 11.46
C GLY A 178 -20.85 20.12 10.19
N LEU A 179 -21.74 20.02 9.19
CA LEU A 179 -21.33 19.94 7.78
C LEU A 179 -21.31 21.35 7.20
N TYR A 180 -20.16 21.76 6.67
CA TYR A 180 -19.96 23.10 6.13
C TYR A 180 -19.89 23.08 4.61
N ARG A 181 -20.50 24.08 3.96
CA ARG A 181 -20.20 24.44 2.57
C ARG A 181 -19.44 25.75 2.53
N LEU A 182 -18.27 25.75 1.92
CA LEU A 182 -17.47 26.95 1.66
C LEU A 182 -17.42 27.21 0.15
N ASP A 183 -17.35 28.48 -0.23
CA ASP A 183 -16.97 28.88 -1.57
C ASP A 183 -15.49 28.54 -1.81
N LEU A 184 -15.16 27.82 -2.88
CA LEU A 184 -13.79 27.34 -3.13
C LEU A 184 -12.79 28.48 -3.35
N ALA A 185 -13.22 29.56 -4.01
CA ALA A 185 -12.33 30.65 -4.39
C ALA A 185 -12.00 31.56 -3.21
N THR A 186 -12.97 31.80 -2.33
CA THR A 186 -12.87 32.78 -1.24
C THR A 186 -12.74 32.16 0.15
N GLY A 187 -13.09 30.88 0.31
CA GLY A 187 -13.17 30.21 1.60
C GLY A 187 -14.35 30.65 2.46
N ARG A 188 -15.25 31.52 1.97
CA ARG A 188 -16.39 32.00 2.74
C ARG A 188 -17.36 30.85 3.00
N VAL A 189 -17.76 30.66 4.26
CA VAL A 189 -18.85 29.75 4.63
C VAL A 189 -20.15 30.25 4.00
N VAL A 190 -20.78 29.43 3.16
CA VAL A 190 -22.05 29.74 2.51
C VAL A 190 -23.22 29.23 3.33
N TRP A 191 -23.12 28.01 3.86
CA TRP A 191 -24.09 27.47 4.80
C TRP A 191 -23.42 26.43 5.72
N ARG A 192 -24.11 26.12 6.82
CA ARG A 192 -23.81 25.06 7.77
C ARG A 192 -25.07 24.24 7.99
N PHE A 193 -24.92 22.92 8.09
CA PHE A 193 -25.95 21.99 8.54
C PHE A 193 -25.51 21.36 9.87
N ASP A 194 -26.41 21.27 10.84
CA ASP A 194 -26.13 20.79 12.20
C ASP A 194 -26.65 19.37 12.42
N THR A 195 -25.78 18.51 12.96
CA THR A 195 -26.11 17.18 13.50
C THR A 195 -26.01 17.18 15.03
N GLU A 196 -26.46 16.09 15.66
CA GLU A 196 -26.48 15.98 17.13
C GLU A 196 -25.12 15.52 17.71
N ALA A 197 -24.20 15.10 16.85
CA ALA A 197 -22.87 14.64 17.23
C ALA A 197 -21.85 14.91 16.11
N PRO A 198 -20.54 14.71 16.33
CA PRO A 198 -19.49 15.03 15.36
C PRO A 198 -19.71 14.44 13.96
N VAL A 199 -19.41 15.22 12.91
CA VAL A 199 -19.38 14.75 11.53
C VAL A 199 -17.93 14.38 11.16
N ARG A 200 -17.57 13.12 11.40
CA ARG A 200 -16.23 12.57 11.07
C ARG A 200 -16.18 11.90 9.70
N SER A 201 -17.32 11.46 9.18
CA SER A 201 -17.47 10.93 7.82
C SER A 201 -17.04 11.97 6.79
N SER A 202 -16.35 11.55 5.71
CA SER A 202 -16.04 12.43 4.59
C SER A 202 -17.26 12.53 3.68
N PRO A 203 -17.79 13.74 3.37
CA PRO A 203 -19.00 13.89 2.58
C PRO A 203 -18.80 13.46 1.13
N ALA A 204 -19.73 12.69 0.57
CA ALA A 204 -19.81 12.41 -0.87
C ALA A 204 -20.80 13.37 -1.55
N TYR A 205 -20.53 13.72 -2.81
CA TYR A 205 -21.36 14.59 -3.62
C TYR A 205 -21.79 13.91 -4.92
N GLY A 206 -23.08 13.99 -5.24
CA GLY A 206 -23.61 13.57 -6.53
C GLY A 206 -24.94 14.24 -6.85
N ASN A 207 -25.08 14.74 -8.08
CA ASN A 207 -26.31 15.36 -8.61
C ASN A 207 -26.88 16.49 -7.72
N GLY A 208 -26.01 17.34 -7.17
CA GLY A 208 -26.45 18.46 -6.32
C GLY A 208 -26.89 18.07 -4.91
N ILE A 209 -26.56 16.85 -4.46
CA ILE A 209 -26.84 16.34 -3.12
C ILE A 209 -25.52 15.95 -2.45
N VAL A 210 -25.41 16.27 -1.16
CA VAL A 210 -24.29 15.86 -0.30
C VAL A 210 -24.77 14.80 0.68
N TYR A 211 -24.04 13.70 0.77
CA TYR A 211 -24.33 12.55 1.62
C TYR A 211 -23.20 12.36 2.63
N PHE A 212 -23.52 12.08 3.89
CA PHE A 212 -22.52 11.92 4.95
C PHE A 212 -23.08 11.17 6.17
N GLY A 213 -22.20 10.48 6.91
CA GLY A 213 -22.51 9.90 8.21
C GLY A 213 -22.15 10.84 9.37
N SER A 214 -22.78 10.64 10.51
CA SER A 214 -22.52 11.37 11.75
C SER A 214 -22.33 10.40 12.91
N SER A 215 -21.62 10.85 13.94
CA SER A 215 -21.46 10.10 15.19
C SER A 215 -22.76 9.93 15.98
N ASP A 216 -23.87 10.53 15.55
CA ASP A 216 -25.17 10.50 16.23
C ASP A 216 -25.98 9.22 15.96
N GLY A 217 -25.55 8.38 15.00
CA GLY A 217 -26.35 7.24 14.55
C GLY A 217 -26.88 7.36 13.15
N SER A 218 -26.63 8.46 12.43
CA SER A 218 -27.42 8.78 11.25
C SER A 218 -26.59 9.05 9.99
N VAL A 219 -27.20 8.71 8.86
CA VAL A 219 -26.77 9.08 7.51
C VAL A 219 -27.70 10.17 6.99
N TYR A 220 -27.14 11.24 6.45
CA TYR A 220 -27.88 12.41 6.00
C TYR A 220 -27.69 12.62 4.51
N ALA A 221 -28.74 13.12 3.86
CA ALA A 221 -28.66 13.75 2.55
C ALA A 221 -29.18 15.19 2.61
N VAL A 222 -28.36 16.13 2.15
CA VAL A 222 -28.70 17.55 2.12
C VAL A 222 -28.54 18.14 0.72
N ARG A 223 -29.38 19.11 0.37
CA ARG A 223 -29.28 19.84 -0.89
C ARG A 223 -28.01 20.68 -0.90
N ALA A 224 -27.12 20.44 -1.86
CA ALA A 224 -25.82 21.09 -1.93
C ALA A 224 -25.90 22.62 -2.08
N ALA A 225 -26.97 23.12 -2.70
CA ALA A 225 -27.19 24.56 -2.89
C ALA A 225 -27.57 25.30 -1.59
N SER A 226 -28.32 24.66 -0.69
CA SER A 226 -28.95 25.35 0.45
C SER A 226 -28.67 24.73 1.82
N GLY A 227 -28.09 23.53 1.89
CA GLY A 227 -27.93 22.78 3.13
C GLY A 227 -29.24 22.16 3.65
N ALA A 228 -30.35 22.29 2.92
CA ALA A 228 -31.65 21.78 3.36
C ALA A 228 -31.65 20.25 3.40
N LEU A 229 -32.12 19.67 4.51
CA LEU A 229 -32.32 18.24 4.68
C LEU A 229 -33.27 17.70 3.60
N LEU A 230 -32.88 16.62 2.95
CA LEU A 230 -33.71 15.86 2.02
C LEU A 230 -34.25 14.61 2.72
N TRP A 231 -33.36 13.86 3.37
CA TRP A 231 -33.71 12.71 4.17
C TRP A 231 -32.63 12.44 5.23
N LYS A 232 -33.04 11.71 6.27
CA LYS A 232 -32.20 11.18 7.35
C LYS A 232 -32.50 9.69 7.48
N PHE A 233 -31.47 8.88 7.61
CA PHE A 233 -31.55 7.44 7.86
C PHE A 233 -30.84 7.14 9.18
N ASP A 234 -31.55 6.56 10.14
CA ASP A 234 -30.98 6.15 11.43
C ASP A 234 -30.51 4.70 11.33
N THR A 235 -29.27 4.42 11.73
CA THR A 235 -28.73 3.06 11.78
C THR A 235 -29.22 2.32 13.03
N GLU A 236 -28.92 1.03 13.13
CA GLU A 236 -29.36 0.18 14.24
C GLU A 236 -28.47 0.32 15.49
N GLY A 237 -27.48 1.22 15.44
CA GLY A 237 -26.57 1.46 16.54
C GLY A 237 -27.31 1.91 17.79
N THR A 238 -26.99 1.29 18.92
CA THR A 238 -27.49 1.72 20.23
C THR A 238 -26.41 2.50 20.96
N ALA A 239 -26.84 3.55 21.69
CA ALA A 239 -25.93 4.36 22.47
C ALA A 239 -25.29 3.48 23.56
N LEU A 240 -23.96 3.39 23.52
CA LEU A 240 -23.20 2.89 24.66
C LEU A 240 -22.61 4.10 25.39
N LEU A 241 -22.71 4.14 26.71
CA LEU A 241 -22.10 5.19 27.51
C LEU A 241 -20.56 5.11 27.35
N SER A 242 -20.05 5.92 26.42
CA SER A 242 -18.67 5.93 25.94
C SER A 242 -17.63 6.10 27.05
N GLN A 243 -18.04 6.70 28.18
CA GLN A 243 -17.21 6.91 29.37
C GLN A 243 -16.70 5.60 30.00
N ASN A 244 -17.37 4.46 29.75
CA ASN A 244 -17.01 3.17 30.35
C ASN A 244 -16.29 2.21 29.41
N PHE A 245 -16.45 2.34 28.09
CA PHE A 245 -15.98 1.33 27.11
C PHE A 245 -15.15 1.88 25.95
N GLY A 246 -14.94 3.19 25.85
CA GLY A 246 -14.00 3.74 24.87
C GLY A 246 -14.60 4.16 23.52
N PHE A 247 -15.83 3.74 23.21
CA PHE A 247 -16.47 3.95 21.89
C PHE A 247 -18.01 3.92 21.95
N ASP A 248 -18.68 4.59 20.99
CA ASP A 248 -20.15 4.57 20.81
C ASP A 248 -20.53 3.81 19.52
N ARG A 249 -21.35 2.77 19.63
CA ARG A 249 -21.79 1.92 18.51
C ARG A 249 -22.71 2.63 17.53
N ARG A 250 -23.32 3.76 17.91
CA ARG A 250 -24.06 4.62 16.97
C ARG A 250 -23.17 5.28 15.92
N THR A 251 -21.87 5.32 16.14
CA THR A 251 -21.02 6.15 15.28
C THR A 251 -21.04 5.68 13.82
N VAL A 252 -21.45 6.56 12.90
CA VAL A 252 -21.31 6.37 11.46
C VAL A 252 -20.12 7.18 10.95
N GLN A 253 -18.96 6.54 10.93
CA GLN A 253 -17.69 7.19 10.56
C GLN A 253 -17.21 6.85 9.15
N SER A 254 -17.61 5.70 8.61
CA SER A 254 -17.35 5.37 7.22
C SER A 254 -17.83 6.50 6.31
N SER A 255 -17.15 6.71 5.18
CA SER A 255 -17.56 7.69 4.20
C SER A 255 -18.46 7.04 3.15
N PRO A 256 -19.59 7.64 2.77
CA PRO A 256 -20.48 7.05 1.78
C PRO A 256 -19.80 6.94 0.42
N ALA A 257 -20.06 5.85 -0.29
CA ALA A 257 -19.81 5.74 -1.73
C ALA A 257 -21.14 5.69 -2.49
N LEU A 258 -21.19 6.33 -3.65
CA LEU A 258 -22.41 6.51 -4.42
C LEU A 258 -22.33 5.76 -5.75
N ASP A 259 -23.36 4.98 -6.07
CA ASP A 259 -23.68 4.63 -7.46
C ASP A 259 -24.84 5.50 -7.97
N ALA A 260 -25.43 5.18 -9.12
CA ALA A 260 -26.53 5.95 -9.69
C ALA A 260 -27.76 6.10 -8.76
N ALA A 261 -28.06 5.11 -7.94
CA ALA A 261 -29.32 5.02 -7.19
C ALA A 261 -29.15 4.72 -5.69
N THR A 262 -27.95 4.40 -5.22
CA THR A 262 -27.67 3.84 -3.90
C THR A 262 -26.51 4.57 -3.21
N VAL A 263 -26.67 4.80 -1.91
CA VAL A 263 -25.61 5.19 -0.97
C VAL A 263 -25.15 3.93 -0.25
N TYR A 264 -23.86 3.63 -0.33
CA TYR A 264 -23.24 2.52 0.39
C TYR A 264 -22.39 3.04 1.54
N ILE A 265 -22.62 2.56 2.76
CA ILE A 265 -21.92 3.06 3.95
C ILE A 265 -21.88 2.02 5.07
N GLY A 266 -20.75 1.92 5.75
CA GLY A 266 -20.61 1.08 6.94
C GLY A 266 -20.77 1.85 8.24
N ALA A 267 -21.10 1.16 9.32
CA ALA A 267 -21.24 1.76 10.65
C ALA A 267 -20.60 0.87 11.75
N ARG A 268 -20.41 1.46 12.94
CA ARG A 268 -19.88 0.75 14.13
C ARG A 268 -20.89 -0.19 14.77
N ASP A 269 -22.15 -0.14 14.35
CA ASP A 269 -23.17 -1.09 14.79
C ASP A 269 -22.93 -2.51 14.25
N GLY A 270 -22.07 -2.65 13.25
CA GLY A 270 -21.72 -3.91 12.62
C GLY A 270 -22.41 -4.11 11.28
N TYR A 271 -23.11 -3.12 10.75
CA TYR A 271 -23.80 -3.23 9.48
C TYR A 271 -23.10 -2.47 8.35
N PHE A 272 -23.24 -3.03 7.15
CA PHE A 272 -23.00 -2.36 5.89
C PHE A 272 -24.33 -2.13 5.17
N TYR A 273 -24.68 -0.86 4.94
CA TYR A 273 -25.97 -0.45 4.44
C TYR A 273 -25.93 -0.06 2.97
N ALA A 274 -27.00 -0.39 2.26
CA ALA A 274 -27.37 0.19 0.98
C ALA A 274 -28.67 0.99 1.16
N ILE A 275 -28.60 2.30 0.89
CA ILE A 275 -29.70 3.23 1.11
C ILE A 275 -30.08 3.86 -0.22
N ASP A 276 -31.38 3.92 -0.52
CA ASP A 276 -31.89 4.57 -1.71
C ASP A 276 -31.55 6.07 -1.73
N ARG A 277 -30.83 6.52 -2.77
CA ARG A 277 -30.33 7.91 -2.86
C ARG A 277 -31.42 8.96 -2.87
N ALA A 278 -32.60 8.63 -3.41
CA ALA A 278 -33.69 9.58 -3.58
C ALA A 278 -34.55 9.69 -2.33
N THR A 279 -34.82 8.57 -1.67
CA THR A 279 -35.82 8.46 -0.61
C THR A 279 -35.23 8.28 0.79
N GLY A 280 -33.96 7.87 0.90
CA GLY A 280 -33.34 7.55 2.20
C GLY A 280 -33.80 6.24 2.81
N LYS A 281 -34.56 5.41 2.07
CA LYS A 281 -35.02 4.10 2.55
C LYS A 281 -33.93 3.05 2.40
N GLU A 282 -33.84 2.14 3.38
CA GLU A 282 -32.97 0.96 3.27
C GLU A 282 -33.38 0.13 2.05
N ARG A 283 -32.40 -0.25 1.23
CA ARG A 283 -32.55 -1.23 0.16
C ARG A 283 -32.19 -2.63 0.66
N TRP A 284 -31.06 -2.72 1.34
CA TRP A 284 -30.61 -3.91 2.06
C TRP A 284 -29.54 -3.52 3.09
N ARG A 285 -29.24 -4.43 4.00
CA ARG A 285 -28.06 -4.38 4.87
C ARG A 285 -27.42 -5.74 5.01
N PHE A 286 -26.10 -5.75 5.22
CA PHE A 286 -25.34 -6.95 5.57
C PHE A 286 -24.82 -6.84 7.01
N ASN A 287 -24.90 -7.93 7.77
CA ASN A 287 -24.50 -7.98 9.18
C ASN A 287 -23.09 -8.58 9.32
N HIS A 288 -22.14 -7.77 9.80
CA HIS A 288 -20.78 -8.17 10.18
C HIS A 288 -20.66 -8.51 11.68
N GLU A 289 -21.79 -8.76 12.32
CA GLU A 289 -21.95 -9.12 13.73
C GLU A 289 -21.39 -8.04 14.67
N VAL A 290 -20.32 -8.36 15.41
CA VAL A 290 -19.72 -7.46 16.38
C VAL A 290 -18.67 -6.53 15.77
N SER A 291 -18.24 -6.79 14.53
CA SER A 291 -17.13 -6.07 13.92
C SER A 291 -17.55 -4.73 13.33
N TRP A 292 -16.82 -3.66 13.63
CA TRP A 292 -17.09 -2.34 13.03
C TRP A 292 -16.77 -2.32 11.54
N VAL A 293 -17.63 -1.65 10.77
CA VAL A 293 -17.47 -1.44 9.34
C VAL A 293 -17.04 0.01 9.08
N ASN A 294 -15.83 0.36 9.54
CA ASN A 294 -15.32 1.74 9.46
C ASN A 294 -14.61 2.06 8.14
N GLY A 295 -14.16 1.05 7.40
CA GLY A 295 -13.58 1.23 6.07
C GLY A 295 -14.62 1.83 5.11
N SER A 296 -14.23 2.81 4.29
CA SER A 296 -15.13 3.36 3.28
C SER A 296 -15.19 2.41 2.08
N PRO A 297 -16.40 2.05 1.58
CA PRO A 297 -16.56 1.06 0.51
C PRO A 297 -15.95 1.54 -0.82
N ALA A 298 -15.33 0.63 -1.57
CA ALA A 298 -14.96 0.85 -2.97
C ALA A 298 -15.94 0.15 -3.90
N LEU A 299 -16.38 0.82 -4.98
CA LEU A 299 -17.41 0.31 -5.88
C LEU A 299 -16.78 -0.07 -7.22
N ALA A 300 -16.75 -1.37 -7.55
CA ALA A 300 -16.20 -1.85 -8.81
C ALA A 300 -16.83 -3.17 -9.24
N GLY A 301 -17.17 -3.31 -10.53
CA GLY A 301 -17.64 -4.59 -11.09
C GLY A 301 -18.92 -5.13 -10.46
N GLY A 302 -19.82 -4.27 -9.98
CA GLY A 302 -21.03 -4.67 -9.24
C GLY A 302 -20.75 -5.14 -7.80
N LEU A 303 -19.56 -4.86 -7.28
CA LEU A 303 -19.16 -5.16 -5.91
C LEU A 303 -18.87 -3.88 -5.12
N ALA A 304 -19.24 -3.89 -3.85
CA ALA A 304 -18.71 -3.03 -2.81
C ALA A 304 -17.63 -3.79 -2.04
N ILE A 305 -16.40 -3.28 -2.09
CA ILE A 305 -15.24 -3.83 -1.40
C ILE A 305 -15.09 -3.12 -0.05
N VAL A 306 -15.17 -3.87 1.04
CA VAL A 306 -15.25 -3.32 2.40
C VAL A 306 -14.35 -4.10 3.34
N GLY A 307 -13.59 -3.38 4.16
CA GLY A 307 -12.76 -3.94 5.24
C GLY A 307 -13.41 -3.78 6.61
N THR A 308 -13.06 -4.67 7.54
CA THR A 308 -13.63 -4.70 8.88
C THR A 308 -12.58 -4.48 9.97
N SER A 309 -13.05 -4.02 11.14
CA SER A 309 -12.22 -3.84 12.32
C SER A 309 -11.92 -5.20 12.96
N ASP A 310 -12.70 -5.61 13.95
CA ASP A 310 -12.43 -6.80 14.78
C ASP A 310 -12.63 -8.13 14.04
N GLY A 311 -13.23 -8.10 12.85
CA GLY A 311 -13.40 -9.25 11.99
C GLY A 311 -12.11 -9.65 11.27
N HIS A 312 -11.17 -8.71 11.09
CA HIS A 312 -9.92 -8.93 10.34
C HIS A 312 -10.17 -9.55 8.96
N PHE A 313 -11.07 -8.96 8.17
CA PHE A 313 -11.25 -9.37 6.79
C PHE A 313 -11.61 -8.21 5.87
N VAL A 314 -11.42 -8.46 4.58
CA VAL A 314 -11.99 -7.69 3.47
C VAL A 314 -12.98 -8.60 2.74
N GLN A 315 -14.07 -8.03 2.27
CA GLN A 315 -15.07 -8.76 1.49
C GLN A 315 -15.52 -7.97 0.27
N GLY A 316 -16.01 -8.71 -0.73
CA GLY A 316 -16.76 -8.17 -1.86
C GLY A 316 -18.25 -8.45 -1.64
N VAL A 317 -19.05 -7.40 -1.56
CA VAL A 317 -20.51 -7.46 -1.41
C VAL A 317 -21.17 -7.11 -2.73
N ASP A 318 -22.08 -7.92 -3.20
CA ASP A 318 -22.90 -7.62 -4.38
C ASP A 318 -23.74 -6.36 -4.17
N THR A 319 -23.55 -5.35 -5.03
CA THR A 319 -24.19 -4.04 -4.85
C THR A 319 -25.70 -4.09 -5.03
N ALA A 320 -26.22 -5.08 -5.76
CA ALA A 320 -27.64 -5.23 -6.06
C ALA A 320 -28.40 -5.94 -4.93
N SER A 321 -27.82 -7.01 -4.38
CA SER A 321 -28.50 -7.91 -3.42
C SER A 321 -27.99 -7.80 -1.97
N GLY A 322 -26.81 -7.24 -1.75
CA GLY A 322 -26.16 -7.24 -0.44
C GLY A 322 -25.52 -8.58 -0.08
N ALA A 323 -25.51 -9.56 -0.98
CA ALA A 323 -24.91 -10.86 -0.75
C ALA A 323 -23.37 -10.79 -0.77
N GLU A 324 -22.71 -11.45 0.19
CA GLU A 324 -21.27 -11.65 0.15
C GLU A 324 -20.91 -12.55 -1.04
N ARG A 325 -19.98 -12.09 -1.90
CA ARG A 325 -19.46 -12.85 -3.03
C ARG A 325 -18.15 -13.56 -2.70
N TRP A 326 -17.32 -12.91 -1.91
CA TRP A 326 -16.05 -13.46 -1.43
C TRP A 326 -15.62 -12.75 -0.16
N ARG A 327 -14.77 -13.44 0.60
CA ARG A 327 -14.13 -12.95 1.82
C ARG A 327 -12.67 -13.35 1.84
N PHE A 328 -11.82 -12.42 2.24
CA PHE A 328 -10.40 -12.61 2.45
C PHE A 328 -10.03 -12.23 3.88
N MET A 329 -9.53 -13.20 4.65
CA MET A 329 -9.07 -12.95 6.02
C MET A 329 -7.71 -12.23 5.99
N THR A 330 -7.67 -11.04 6.58
CA THR A 330 -6.45 -10.25 6.77
C THR A 330 -5.74 -10.67 8.06
N GLU A 331 -4.51 -10.22 8.26
CA GLU A 331 -3.74 -10.58 9.46
C GLU A 331 -4.04 -9.64 10.63
N ASN A 332 -4.65 -8.49 10.33
CA ASN A 332 -5.01 -7.48 11.30
C ASN A 332 -6.25 -6.69 10.84
N ILE A 333 -6.61 -5.71 11.66
CA ILE A 333 -7.68 -4.75 11.47
C ILE A 333 -7.49 -3.95 10.18
N VAL A 334 -8.60 -3.75 9.47
CA VAL A 334 -8.69 -2.92 8.26
C VAL A 334 -9.52 -1.66 8.54
N TRP A 335 -8.85 -0.57 8.90
CA TRP A 335 -9.48 0.75 8.99
C TRP A 335 -9.35 1.58 7.69
N GLY A 336 -8.33 1.29 6.87
CA GLY A 336 -8.14 1.92 5.57
C GLY A 336 -9.19 1.47 4.54
N SER A 337 -9.39 2.28 3.51
CA SER A 337 -10.34 1.97 2.42
C SER A 337 -9.60 1.39 1.20
N ALA A 338 -10.25 0.50 0.44
CA ALA A 338 -9.64 -0.14 -0.74
C ALA A 338 -9.57 0.82 -1.95
N ALA A 339 -8.45 0.85 -2.66
CA ALA A 339 -8.31 1.56 -3.94
C ALA A 339 -8.40 0.59 -5.11
N VAL A 340 -9.22 0.87 -6.11
CA VAL A 340 -9.43 -0.02 -7.26
C VAL A 340 -8.82 0.56 -8.53
N VAL A 341 -8.09 -0.27 -9.27
CA VAL A 341 -7.57 0.01 -10.61
C VAL A 341 -7.89 -1.19 -11.50
N GLY A 342 -8.78 -1.02 -12.48
CA GLY A 342 -9.22 -2.12 -13.33
C GLY A 342 -9.79 -3.28 -12.51
N ALA A 343 -9.19 -4.46 -12.65
CA ALA A 343 -9.57 -5.66 -11.92
C ALA A 343 -8.78 -5.88 -10.61
N THR A 344 -7.92 -4.94 -10.22
CA THR A 344 -7.12 -5.03 -8.99
C THR A 344 -7.62 -4.06 -7.93
N ALA A 345 -7.77 -4.52 -6.70
CA ALA A 345 -8.01 -3.69 -5.53
C ALA A 345 -6.82 -3.76 -4.57
N TYR A 346 -6.43 -2.60 -4.01
CA TYR A 346 -5.32 -2.41 -3.09
C TYR A 346 -5.81 -1.95 -1.74
N LEU A 347 -5.30 -2.53 -0.66
CA LEU A 347 -5.76 -2.20 0.69
C LEU A 347 -4.66 -2.39 1.73
N GLY A 348 -4.47 -1.38 2.57
CA GLY A 348 -3.54 -1.45 3.70
C GLY A 348 -4.23 -1.91 4.98
N GLU A 349 -3.54 -2.69 5.80
CA GLU A 349 -3.98 -3.11 7.13
C GLU A 349 -3.14 -2.46 8.25
N ALA A 350 -3.65 -2.51 9.48
CA ALA A 350 -3.06 -1.83 10.63
C ALA A 350 -1.68 -2.35 11.08
N ASN A 351 -1.22 -3.52 10.63
CA ASN A 351 0.13 -4.03 10.94
C ASN A 351 1.20 -3.59 9.94
N GLY A 352 0.82 -2.87 8.86
CA GLY A 352 1.75 -2.45 7.81
C GLY A 352 1.90 -3.41 6.64
N THR A 353 0.92 -4.29 6.41
CA THR A 353 0.79 -5.03 5.14
C THR A 353 -0.14 -4.29 4.18
N LEU A 354 0.27 -4.22 2.92
CA LEU A 354 -0.52 -3.77 1.79
C LEU A 354 -0.86 -4.98 0.92
N TYR A 355 -2.13 -5.22 0.68
CA TYR A 355 -2.63 -6.27 -0.18
C TYR A 355 -2.98 -5.74 -1.56
N ALA A 356 -2.86 -6.62 -2.55
CA ALA A 356 -3.53 -6.51 -3.84
C ALA A 356 -4.35 -7.77 -4.05
N PHE A 357 -5.61 -7.63 -4.44
CA PHE A 357 -6.51 -8.75 -4.73
C PHE A 357 -7.28 -8.51 -6.01
N ASP A 358 -7.70 -9.60 -6.64
CA ASP A 358 -8.62 -9.59 -7.76
C ASP A 358 -10.02 -9.15 -7.27
N VAL A 359 -10.58 -8.12 -7.92
CA VAL A 359 -11.87 -7.53 -7.53
C VAL A 359 -13.00 -8.54 -7.59
N ALA A 360 -13.05 -9.38 -8.63
CA ALA A 360 -14.17 -10.28 -8.88
C ALA A 360 -14.17 -11.49 -7.93
N THR A 361 -12.99 -11.99 -7.58
CA THR A 361 -12.83 -13.27 -6.87
C THR A 361 -12.32 -13.13 -5.44
N GLY A 362 -11.76 -11.98 -5.06
CA GLY A 362 -11.10 -11.78 -3.77
C GLY A 362 -9.76 -12.51 -3.64
N VAL A 363 -9.28 -13.17 -4.71
CA VAL A 363 -8.01 -13.89 -4.71
C VAL A 363 -6.86 -12.89 -4.61
N GLU A 364 -6.02 -13.07 -3.59
CA GLU A 364 -4.81 -12.28 -3.41
C GLU A 364 -3.90 -12.41 -4.64
N ARG A 365 -3.54 -11.28 -5.23
CA ARG A 365 -2.54 -11.18 -6.31
C ARG A 365 -1.13 -11.14 -5.71
N TRP A 366 -0.93 -10.29 -4.71
CA TRP A 366 0.29 -10.17 -3.92
C TRP A 366 0.03 -9.39 -2.62
N ARG A 367 0.98 -9.46 -1.69
CA ARG A 367 1.06 -8.58 -0.52
C ARG A 367 2.47 -8.01 -0.38
N TRP A 368 2.58 -6.87 0.29
CA TRP A 368 3.84 -6.20 0.56
C TRP A 368 3.84 -5.64 2.00
N ARG A 369 4.88 -5.94 2.77
CA ARG A 369 5.06 -5.42 4.13
C ARG A 369 5.98 -4.21 4.11
N GLY A 370 5.45 -3.07 4.53
CA GLY A 370 6.15 -1.79 4.52
C GLY A 370 6.63 -1.31 5.87
N GLY A 371 6.07 -1.85 6.95
CA GLY A 371 6.20 -1.29 8.29
C GLY A 371 5.36 -0.01 8.47
N GLY A 372 5.00 0.26 9.72
CA GLY A 372 4.06 1.33 10.08
C GLY A 372 2.61 0.98 9.73
N ARG A 373 1.63 1.53 10.44
CA ARG A 373 0.22 1.19 10.24
C ARG A 373 -0.32 1.88 8.98
N PHE A 374 -1.08 1.16 8.13
CA PHE A 374 -1.74 1.77 6.99
C PHE A 374 -3.18 2.14 7.33
N PHE A 375 -3.39 3.39 7.72
CA PHE A 375 -4.72 4.00 7.81
C PHE A 375 -5.13 4.71 6.51
N SER A 376 -4.13 5.16 5.76
CA SER A 376 -4.32 5.85 4.49
C SER A 376 -4.75 4.88 3.37
N THR A 377 -5.61 5.35 2.46
CA THR A 377 -5.92 4.61 1.24
C THR A 377 -4.79 4.79 0.22
N PRO A 378 -4.31 3.70 -0.39
CA PRO A 378 -3.34 3.80 -1.49
C PRO A 378 -3.92 4.60 -2.67
N VAL A 379 -3.07 5.33 -3.38
CA VAL A 379 -3.45 6.02 -4.62
C VAL A 379 -2.59 5.52 -5.76
N ALA A 380 -3.23 5.10 -6.85
CA ALA A 380 -2.53 4.57 -8.02
C ALA A 380 -2.52 5.61 -9.15
N ALA A 381 -1.38 5.70 -9.83
CA ALA A 381 -1.28 6.41 -11.10
C ALA A 381 -0.15 5.83 -11.95
N ASP A 382 -0.39 5.81 -13.26
CA ASP A 382 0.54 5.25 -14.23
C ASP A 382 0.91 3.80 -13.83
N SER A 383 2.18 3.56 -13.52
CA SER A 383 2.72 2.28 -13.02
C SER A 383 3.21 2.36 -11.58
N THR A 384 2.58 3.22 -10.77
CA THR A 384 3.00 3.47 -9.38
C THR A 384 1.81 3.52 -8.43
N LEU A 385 1.96 2.87 -7.28
CA LEU A 385 1.06 2.94 -6.14
C LEU A 385 1.73 3.74 -5.03
N TYR A 386 1.06 4.78 -4.54
CA TYR A 386 1.53 5.63 -3.45
C TYR A 386 0.74 5.34 -2.18
N VAL A 387 1.42 5.22 -1.04
CA VAL A 387 0.76 4.98 0.25
C VAL A 387 1.49 5.73 1.36
N GLY A 388 0.72 6.30 2.30
CA GLY A 388 1.21 6.90 3.53
C GLY A 388 1.03 5.98 4.72
N ALA A 389 1.96 6.01 5.68
CA ALA A 389 1.89 5.21 6.89
C ALA A 389 1.96 6.07 8.17
N ASP A 390 1.43 5.50 9.26
CA ASP A 390 1.40 6.10 10.59
C ASP A 390 2.80 6.33 11.18
N ASP A 391 3.83 5.69 10.63
CA ASP A 391 5.24 5.92 10.99
C ASP A 391 5.82 7.20 10.36
N GLY A 392 5.00 7.96 9.63
CA GLY A 392 5.35 9.20 8.94
C GLY A 392 6.01 8.99 7.58
N THR A 393 5.96 7.79 7.00
CA THR A 393 6.56 7.55 5.68
C THR A 393 5.54 7.56 4.54
N VAL A 394 5.94 8.16 3.42
CA VAL A 394 5.26 8.06 2.13
C VAL A 394 6.10 7.15 1.24
N ARG A 395 5.47 6.19 0.58
CA ARG A 395 6.16 5.18 -0.23
C ARG A 395 5.53 5.09 -1.61
N ALA A 396 6.38 4.95 -2.62
CA ALA A 396 5.98 4.69 -4.00
C ALA A 396 6.41 3.30 -4.42
N LEU A 397 5.44 2.48 -4.82
CA LEU A 397 5.62 1.09 -5.23
C LEU A 397 5.41 0.99 -6.74
N ALA A 398 6.34 0.38 -7.46
CA ALA A 398 6.16 0.09 -8.87
C ALA A 398 5.10 -1.02 -9.03
N LEU A 399 4.25 -0.85 -10.03
CA LEU A 399 3.34 -1.86 -10.54
C LEU A 399 3.81 -2.29 -11.93
N THR A 400 3.64 -3.58 -12.26
CA THR A 400 4.05 -4.14 -13.56
C THR A 400 2.98 -5.06 -14.13
N ALA A 401 2.97 -5.17 -15.46
CA ALA A 401 2.19 -6.18 -16.19
C ALA A 401 2.83 -7.57 -16.10
N GLY A 402 4.09 -7.62 -15.64
CA GLY A 402 4.91 -8.83 -15.67
C GLY A 402 4.29 -9.97 -14.87
N PRO A 403 4.60 -11.22 -15.23
CA PRO A 403 4.06 -12.38 -14.53
C PRO A 403 4.40 -12.34 -13.04
N ARG A 404 3.57 -13.02 -12.25
CA ARG A 404 3.85 -13.38 -10.84
C ARG A 404 5.30 -13.84 -10.68
N LEU A 405 5.87 -13.61 -9.49
CA LEU A 405 7.14 -14.23 -9.08
C LEU A 405 7.17 -15.70 -9.52
N ASP A 406 8.21 -16.13 -10.24
CA ASP A 406 8.45 -17.54 -10.59
C ASP A 406 8.88 -18.24 -9.29
N ARG A 407 7.89 -18.80 -8.60
CA ARG A 407 8.03 -19.51 -7.34
C ARG A 407 8.47 -20.94 -7.65
N VAL A 408 9.66 -21.28 -7.19
CA VAL A 408 10.27 -22.57 -7.44
C VAL A 408 10.59 -23.23 -6.11
N VAL A 409 10.35 -24.53 -6.00
CA VAL A 409 10.88 -25.34 -4.90
C VAL A 409 11.88 -26.34 -5.49
N PHE A 410 13.15 -26.24 -5.10
CA PHE A 410 14.15 -27.23 -5.48
C PHE A 410 13.96 -28.49 -4.63
N TRP A 411 13.72 -29.60 -5.32
CA TRP A 411 13.64 -30.94 -4.77
C TRP A 411 13.98 -31.93 -5.86
N ASP A 412 14.88 -32.86 -5.58
CA ASP A 412 15.30 -33.89 -6.52
C ASP A 412 15.44 -35.23 -5.79
N SER A 413 14.62 -36.20 -6.20
CA SER A 413 14.62 -37.54 -5.61
C SER A 413 15.99 -38.22 -5.72
N THR A 414 16.78 -37.89 -6.74
CA THR A 414 18.09 -38.52 -7.01
C THR A 414 19.18 -38.09 -6.03
N VAL A 415 19.01 -36.97 -5.32
CA VAL A 415 19.98 -36.45 -4.34
C VAL A 415 19.44 -36.49 -2.91
N THR A 416 18.34 -37.23 -2.67
CA THR A 416 17.73 -37.39 -1.33
C THR A 416 18.65 -38.03 -0.32
N SER A 417 19.47 -38.98 -0.75
CA SER A 417 20.52 -39.59 0.09
C SER A 417 21.60 -38.60 0.56
N LEU A 418 21.69 -37.43 -0.09
CA LEU A 418 22.66 -36.38 0.25
C LEU A 418 22.08 -35.33 1.21
N ALA A 419 20.76 -35.32 1.42
CA ALA A 419 20.09 -34.36 2.29
C ALA A 419 20.19 -34.80 3.76
N THR A 420 20.57 -33.88 4.64
CA THR A 420 20.52 -34.11 6.09
C THR A 420 19.21 -33.62 6.70
N PHE A 421 18.50 -32.74 6.00
CA PHE A 421 17.18 -32.24 6.39
C PHE A 421 16.07 -33.23 5.99
N ALA A 422 15.64 -34.06 6.95
CA ALA A 422 14.67 -35.15 6.72
C ALA A 422 13.26 -34.68 6.28
N ALA A 423 12.84 -33.46 6.61
CA ALA A 423 11.51 -32.95 6.27
C ALA A 423 11.40 -32.38 4.83
N HIS A 424 12.38 -32.66 3.97
CA HIS A 424 12.44 -32.12 2.60
C HIS A 424 11.20 -32.42 1.76
N GLU A 425 10.60 -33.61 1.92
CA GLU A 425 9.42 -33.99 1.14
C GLU A 425 8.16 -33.30 1.66
N VAL A 426 8.06 -33.12 2.99
CA VAL A 426 6.96 -32.39 3.63
C VAL A 426 6.96 -30.94 3.18
N VAL A 427 8.14 -30.31 3.10
CA VAL A 427 8.29 -28.93 2.60
C VAL A 427 7.84 -28.80 1.16
N ARG A 428 8.28 -29.69 0.26
CA ARG A 428 7.83 -29.69 -1.14
C ARG A 428 6.29 -29.77 -1.22
N ARG A 429 5.70 -30.78 -0.56
CA ARG A 429 4.24 -31.00 -0.55
C ARG A 429 3.46 -29.84 0.05
N MET A 430 4.06 -29.11 0.99
CA MET A 430 3.47 -27.91 1.58
C MET A 430 3.48 -26.71 0.63
N LEU A 431 4.51 -26.55 -0.21
CA LEU A 431 4.69 -25.38 -1.06
C LEU A 431 4.00 -25.51 -2.42
N GLU A 432 3.85 -26.72 -2.96
CA GLU A 432 3.18 -26.96 -4.24
C GLU A 432 1.76 -26.38 -4.31
N PRO A 433 0.87 -26.63 -3.33
CA PRO A 433 -0.47 -26.01 -3.30
C PRO A 433 -0.47 -24.48 -3.20
N ARG A 434 0.67 -23.88 -2.80
CA ARG A 434 0.88 -22.42 -2.69
C ARG A 434 1.48 -21.81 -3.96
N GLY A 435 1.53 -22.59 -5.05
CA GLY A 435 1.98 -22.15 -6.36
C GLY A 435 3.50 -22.22 -6.58
N TYR A 436 4.24 -22.98 -5.77
CA TYR A 436 5.66 -23.26 -6.02
C TYR A 436 5.80 -24.46 -6.95
N ARG A 437 6.50 -24.27 -8.07
CA ARG A 437 6.78 -25.34 -9.03
C ARG A 437 8.01 -26.15 -8.59
N PRO A 438 7.90 -27.49 -8.43
CA PRO A 438 9.05 -28.32 -8.09
C PRO A 438 10.02 -28.40 -9.27
N VAL A 439 11.32 -28.35 -8.98
CA VAL A 439 12.38 -28.53 -9.98
C VAL A 439 13.48 -29.46 -9.47
N GLY A 440 13.91 -30.36 -10.34
CA GLY A 440 15.10 -31.20 -10.13
C GLY A 440 16.39 -30.50 -10.55
N THR A 441 17.52 -31.21 -10.46
CA THR A 441 18.88 -30.68 -10.65
C THR A 441 19.08 -29.99 -12.00
N SER A 442 18.67 -30.62 -13.11
CA SER A 442 18.85 -30.05 -14.46
C SER A 442 18.06 -28.75 -14.63
N ALA A 443 16.81 -28.72 -14.18
CA ALA A 443 15.96 -27.53 -14.25
C ALA A 443 16.43 -26.42 -13.30
N LEU A 444 17.03 -26.77 -12.16
CA LEU A 444 17.71 -25.82 -11.29
C LEU A 444 18.90 -25.16 -12.02
N ALA A 445 19.73 -25.94 -12.71
CA ALA A 445 20.87 -25.40 -13.47
C ALA A 445 20.43 -24.36 -14.52
N GLU A 446 19.37 -24.66 -15.26
CA GLU A 446 18.77 -23.73 -16.24
C GLU A 446 18.24 -22.46 -15.58
N LEU A 447 17.55 -22.59 -14.44
CA LEU A 447 17.04 -21.45 -13.66
C LEU A 447 18.16 -20.55 -13.18
N LEU A 448 19.24 -21.13 -12.64
CA LEU A 448 20.40 -20.40 -12.18
C LEU A 448 21.16 -19.71 -13.31
N ALA A 449 21.02 -20.14 -14.56
CA ALA A 449 21.65 -19.50 -15.72
C ALA A 449 20.87 -18.27 -16.25
N ARG A 450 19.59 -18.10 -15.91
CA ARG A 450 18.70 -17.08 -16.51
C ARG A 450 19.17 -15.62 -16.34
N PRO A 451 18.93 -14.74 -17.33
CA PRO A 451 19.35 -13.34 -17.29
C PRO A 451 18.75 -12.54 -16.13
N ALA A 452 19.36 -11.39 -15.82
CA ALA A 452 19.12 -10.66 -14.56
C ALA A 452 17.67 -10.26 -14.31
N GLU A 453 16.91 -9.87 -15.34
CA GLU A 453 15.50 -9.54 -15.19
C GLU A 453 14.67 -10.76 -14.73
N SER A 454 14.95 -11.94 -15.29
CA SER A 454 14.30 -13.17 -14.86
C SER A 454 14.78 -13.60 -13.48
N ALA A 455 16.07 -13.49 -13.19
CA ALA A 455 16.62 -13.86 -11.88
C ALA A 455 15.93 -13.08 -10.76
N ARG A 456 15.76 -11.75 -10.91
CA ARG A 456 15.08 -10.88 -9.94
C ARG A 456 13.62 -11.24 -9.67
N ARG A 457 12.99 -11.98 -10.60
CA ARG A 457 11.61 -12.46 -10.52
C ARG A 457 11.50 -13.92 -10.10
N THR A 458 12.61 -14.61 -9.85
CA THR A 458 12.61 -16.02 -9.43
C THR A 458 12.95 -16.13 -7.94
N SER A 459 12.13 -16.88 -7.21
CA SER A 459 12.44 -17.30 -5.85
C SER A 459 12.51 -18.80 -5.76
N ILE A 460 13.64 -19.31 -5.29
CA ILE A 460 13.93 -20.74 -5.17
C ILE A 460 13.93 -21.11 -3.69
N VAL A 461 12.96 -21.92 -3.27
CA VAL A 461 13.00 -22.55 -1.95
C VAL A 461 13.71 -23.89 -2.08
N PHE A 462 14.86 -24.04 -1.44
CA PHE A 462 15.53 -25.32 -1.31
C PHE A 462 14.81 -26.13 -0.23
N ALA A 463 14.00 -27.09 -0.67
CA ALA A 463 13.42 -28.07 0.24
C ALA A 463 14.47 -29.04 0.78
N MET A 464 15.66 -29.09 0.17
CA MET A 464 16.78 -29.94 0.54
C MET A 464 18.02 -29.10 0.83
N ASP A 465 18.83 -29.52 1.81
CA ASP A 465 20.11 -28.90 2.18
C ASP A 465 21.27 -29.33 1.25
N VAL A 466 20.98 -29.47 -0.05
CA VAL A 466 21.91 -29.97 -1.07
C VAL A 466 21.99 -29.01 -2.25
N LEU A 467 23.22 -28.64 -2.61
CA LEU A 467 23.52 -27.97 -3.86
C LEU A 467 24.16 -29.03 -4.76
N PRO A 468 23.52 -29.40 -5.89
CA PRO A 468 24.09 -30.37 -6.80
C PRO A 468 25.48 -29.95 -7.29
N ALA A 469 26.35 -30.94 -7.50
CA ALA A 469 27.73 -30.71 -7.92
C ALA A 469 27.79 -29.87 -9.21
N GLY A 470 28.71 -28.90 -9.24
CA GLY A 470 28.93 -28.03 -10.40
C GLY A 470 28.00 -26.81 -10.48
N LEU A 471 27.09 -26.62 -9.52
CA LEU A 471 26.17 -25.48 -9.51
C LEU A 471 26.64 -24.29 -8.65
N ASP A 472 27.79 -24.36 -7.99
CA ASP A 472 28.31 -23.29 -7.11
C ASP A 472 28.44 -21.94 -7.83
N ALA A 473 29.10 -21.91 -8.98
CA ALA A 473 29.30 -20.69 -9.76
C ALA A 473 27.99 -20.15 -10.39
N PRO A 474 27.14 -20.98 -11.04
CA PRO A 474 25.81 -20.55 -11.47
C PRO A 474 24.94 -20.02 -10.32
N PHE A 475 24.99 -20.68 -9.18
CA PHE A 475 24.25 -20.29 -7.98
C PHE A 475 24.67 -18.91 -7.48
N ARG A 476 25.98 -18.67 -7.36
CA ARG A 476 26.53 -17.36 -7.00
C ARG A 476 26.10 -16.28 -8.01
N ALA A 477 26.25 -16.56 -9.30
CA ALA A 477 25.87 -15.62 -10.37
C ALA A 477 24.36 -15.32 -10.39
N PHE A 478 23.50 -16.26 -9.99
CA PHE A 478 22.07 -16.03 -9.82
C PHE A 478 21.80 -15.02 -8.68
N LEU A 479 22.44 -15.19 -7.53
CA LEU A 479 22.33 -14.25 -6.40
C LEU A 479 22.84 -12.86 -6.77
N ASP A 480 23.98 -12.76 -7.46
CA ASP A 480 24.57 -11.48 -7.90
C ASP A 480 23.65 -10.70 -8.84
N ARG A 481 22.86 -11.42 -9.65
CA ARG A 481 21.86 -10.83 -10.54
C ARG A 481 20.56 -10.44 -9.84
N GLY A 482 20.42 -10.74 -8.55
CA GLY A 482 19.26 -10.42 -7.71
C GLY A 482 18.25 -11.56 -7.56
N GLY A 483 18.65 -12.79 -7.88
CA GLY A 483 17.87 -14.00 -7.63
C GLY A 483 17.66 -14.27 -6.15
N ARG A 484 16.53 -14.91 -5.80
CA ARG A 484 16.12 -15.12 -4.40
C ARG A 484 16.20 -16.59 -4.05
N VAL A 485 16.76 -16.88 -2.88
CA VAL A 485 16.88 -18.25 -2.37
C VAL A 485 16.45 -18.30 -0.91
N VAL A 486 15.57 -19.23 -0.59
CA VAL A 486 15.19 -19.62 0.78
C VAL A 486 15.71 -21.03 0.99
N TRP A 487 16.38 -21.29 2.10
CA TRP A 487 17.07 -22.54 2.36
C TRP A 487 16.68 -22.99 3.76
N LEU A 488 16.36 -24.27 3.90
CA LEU A 488 15.91 -24.83 5.17
C LEU A 488 17.03 -25.72 5.72
N GLY A 489 17.52 -25.39 6.92
CA GLY A 489 18.64 -26.10 7.56
C GLY A 489 20.01 -25.47 7.29
N LEU A 490 21.06 -26.29 7.27
CA LEU A 490 22.43 -25.84 7.01
C LEU A 490 22.59 -25.40 5.55
N PRO A 491 23.44 -24.40 5.25
CA PRO A 491 23.66 -23.97 3.88
C PRO A 491 24.15 -25.15 3.01
N PRO A 492 23.48 -25.41 1.88
CA PRO A 492 23.85 -26.45 0.93
C PRO A 492 25.30 -26.34 0.45
N GLY A 493 25.95 -27.48 0.30
CA GLY A 493 27.32 -27.57 -0.24
C GLY A 493 28.44 -27.33 0.77
N LEU A 494 28.15 -26.84 1.98
CA LEU A 494 29.18 -26.58 3.00
C LEU A 494 29.67 -27.81 3.75
N TRP A 495 28.93 -28.91 3.72
CA TRP A 495 29.32 -30.18 4.35
C TRP A 495 29.34 -31.28 3.30
N PRO A 496 30.39 -31.37 2.46
CA PRO A 496 30.55 -32.52 1.60
C PRO A 496 30.60 -33.81 2.44
N PRO A 497 30.06 -34.93 1.92
CA PRO A 497 30.20 -36.23 2.57
C PRO A 497 31.67 -36.59 2.68
N ASP A 498 32.06 -37.15 3.83
CA ASP A 498 33.39 -37.70 4.05
C ASP A 498 33.66 -38.79 3.01
N SER A 499 34.82 -38.71 2.35
CA SER A 499 35.14 -39.58 1.21
C SER A 499 35.27 -41.06 1.56
N ALA A 500 35.52 -41.39 2.83
CA ALA A 500 35.70 -42.77 3.29
C ALA A 500 34.39 -43.38 3.81
N THR A 501 33.56 -42.58 4.47
CA THR A 501 32.35 -43.05 5.16
C THR A 501 31.05 -42.65 4.48
N GLY A 502 31.10 -41.70 3.54
CA GLY A 502 29.93 -41.05 2.95
C GLY A 502 29.16 -40.17 3.95
N GLN A 503 29.57 -40.10 5.22
CA GLN A 503 28.86 -39.37 6.26
C GLN A 503 29.28 -37.90 6.29
N ARG A 504 28.31 -37.02 6.45
CA ARG A 504 28.57 -35.58 6.64
C ARG A 504 28.83 -35.32 8.12
N THR A 505 30.00 -34.78 8.44
CA THR A 505 30.39 -34.46 9.83
C THR A 505 30.87 -33.03 9.93
N LEU A 506 30.79 -32.44 11.13
CA LEU A 506 31.29 -31.10 11.43
C LEU A 506 32.81 -30.94 11.21
N LYS A 507 33.54 -32.04 11.00
CA LYS A 507 34.97 -32.02 10.66
C LYS A 507 35.22 -31.75 9.17
N GLY A 508 34.27 -32.09 8.30
CA GLY A 508 34.41 -32.03 6.83
C GLY A 508 33.91 -30.74 6.18
N VAL A 509 33.90 -29.61 6.89
CA VAL A 509 33.33 -28.36 6.37
C VAL A 509 34.16 -27.76 5.22
N ASP A 510 33.53 -27.44 4.10
CA ASP A 510 34.12 -26.71 2.97
C ASP A 510 34.24 -25.21 3.29
N ARG A 511 35.32 -24.86 4.00
CA ARG A 511 35.63 -23.48 4.38
C ARG A 511 35.86 -22.56 3.17
N PRO A 512 36.61 -22.99 2.12
CA PRO A 512 36.70 -22.21 0.89
C PRO A 512 35.34 -22.01 0.20
N GLY A 513 34.46 -23.01 0.23
CA GLY A 513 33.09 -22.90 -0.28
C GLY A 513 32.25 -21.89 0.49
N ALA A 514 32.34 -21.88 1.82
CA ALA A 514 31.68 -20.89 2.68
C ALA A 514 32.09 -19.45 2.32
N GLU A 515 33.38 -19.24 2.07
CA GLU A 515 33.90 -17.94 1.67
C GLU A 515 33.37 -17.51 0.30
N ARG A 516 33.40 -18.40 -0.70
CA ARG A 516 32.95 -18.11 -2.07
C ARG A 516 31.43 -17.91 -2.17
N LEU A 517 30.64 -18.75 -1.50
CA LEU A 517 29.18 -18.75 -1.63
C LEU A 517 28.53 -17.70 -0.72
N LEU A 518 28.98 -17.61 0.53
CA LEU A 518 28.33 -16.84 1.58
C LEU A 518 29.12 -15.60 2.03
N GLY A 519 30.37 -15.43 1.58
CA GLY A 519 31.20 -14.30 2.01
C GLY A 519 31.66 -14.42 3.46
N VAL A 520 31.84 -15.65 3.96
CA VAL A 520 32.25 -15.90 5.35
C VAL A 520 33.48 -16.79 5.42
N LYS A 521 34.41 -16.42 6.27
CA LYS A 521 35.57 -17.22 6.60
C LYS A 521 35.28 -18.00 7.88
N LEU A 522 35.34 -19.33 7.81
CA LEU A 522 35.14 -20.18 8.98
C LEU A 522 36.43 -20.29 9.78
N ASP A 523 36.38 -19.89 11.05
CA ASP A 523 37.50 -19.87 11.99
C ASP A 523 37.47 -21.10 12.92
N HIS A 524 38.63 -21.43 13.49
CA HIS A 524 38.70 -22.45 14.55
C HIS A 524 38.35 -21.78 15.89
N ALA A 525 37.25 -22.18 16.54
CA ALA A 525 36.86 -21.65 17.85
C ALA A 525 36.68 -22.77 18.89
N ASN A 526 37.10 -22.50 20.14
CA ASN A 526 37.06 -23.45 21.26
C ASN A 526 35.69 -23.56 21.97
N PHE A 527 34.72 -22.68 21.67
CA PHE A 527 33.47 -22.57 22.44
C PHE A 527 32.18 -22.52 21.59
N ASP A 528 32.27 -22.32 20.27
CA ASP A 528 31.14 -22.41 19.33
C ASP A 528 31.40 -23.53 18.33
N LEU A 529 30.35 -24.22 17.89
CA LEU A 529 30.44 -25.36 16.96
C LEU A 529 31.13 -25.00 15.63
N LEU A 530 31.01 -23.74 15.17
CA LEU A 530 31.72 -23.15 14.01
C LEU A 530 31.79 -21.62 14.13
N GLY A 531 32.86 -21.09 14.72
CA GLY A 531 33.12 -19.63 14.68
C GLY A 531 33.45 -19.17 13.26
N ALA A 532 33.13 -17.93 12.91
CA ALA A 532 33.41 -17.40 11.58
C ALA A 532 33.59 -15.88 11.57
N THR A 533 34.08 -15.31 10.49
CA THR A 533 34.22 -13.86 10.30
C THR A 533 33.80 -13.46 8.89
N PRO A 534 33.22 -12.27 8.66
CA PRO A 534 32.82 -11.89 7.32
C PRO A 534 34.02 -11.40 6.51
N THR A 535 34.07 -11.83 5.25
CA THR A 535 34.99 -11.29 4.25
C THR A 535 34.48 -9.95 3.73
N GLU A 536 35.25 -9.31 2.84
CA GLU A 536 34.79 -8.09 2.15
C GLU A 536 33.46 -8.32 1.43
N LEU A 537 33.34 -9.47 0.75
CA LEU A 537 32.09 -9.93 0.15
C LEU A 537 30.96 -10.07 1.18
N GLY A 538 31.26 -10.64 2.36
CA GLY A 538 30.33 -10.78 3.49
C GLY A 538 29.80 -9.46 4.03
N ARG A 539 30.69 -8.47 4.18
CA ARG A 539 30.32 -7.12 4.64
C ARG A 539 29.53 -6.35 3.60
N CYS A 540 29.89 -6.48 2.32
CA CYS A 540 29.06 -6.00 1.21
C CYS A 540 27.66 -6.63 1.20
N ILE A 541 27.48 -7.76 1.92
CA ILE A 541 26.19 -8.36 2.16
C ILE A 541 25.59 -8.26 3.57
N GLY A 542 26.08 -7.33 4.39
CA GLY A 542 25.41 -6.91 5.64
C GLY A 542 25.78 -7.70 6.90
N LEU A 543 26.76 -8.60 6.81
CA LEU A 543 27.28 -9.34 7.96
C LEU A 543 28.11 -8.44 8.89
N GLU A 544 28.00 -8.67 10.20
CA GLU A 544 28.64 -7.85 11.24
C GLU A 544 30.16 -7.98 11.31
N GLY A 545 30.86 -6.89 11.62
CA GLY A 545 32.30 -6.90 11.85
C GLY A 545 32.70 -7.42 13.24
N TRP A 546 32.69 -8.74 13.48
CA TRP A 546 33.56 -9.50 14.41
C TRP A 546 33.22 -11.01 14.30
N LEU A 547 33.67 -11.85 15.24
CA LEU A 547 33.37 -13.29 15.27
C LEU A 547 31.84 -13.54 15.21
N LEU A 548 31.40 -14.14 14.12
CA LEU A 548 30.04 -14.57 13.82
C LEU A 548 29.78 -15.90 14.54
N GLY A 549 29.00 -15.85 15.63
CA GLY A 549 28.48 -17.03 16.32
C GLY A 549 27.08 -17.36 15.80
N ASN A 550 26.95 -18.38 14.95
CA ASN A 550 25.69 -18.76 14.29
C ASN A 550 25.00 -17.60 13.51
N TRP A 551 25.80 -16.56 13.13
CA TRP A 551 25.76 -15.68 11.92
C TRP A 551 25.33 -14.18 11.97
N SER A 552 25.67 -13.43 13.03
CA SER A 552 25.18 -12.06 13.33
C SER A 552 25.24 -11.01 12.21
N ALA A 553 24.25 -10.10 12.24
CA ALA A 553 24.03 -9.06 11.25
C ALA A 553 23.51 -7.78 11.89
N GLU A 554 23.94 -6.64 11.37
CA GLU A 554 23.67 -5.34 11.99
C GLU A 554 22.16 -5.08 12.04
N PRO A 555 21.57 -4.75 13.22
CA PRO A 555 20.12 -4.53 13.36
C PRO A 555 19.58 -3.42 12.47
N THR A 556 20.41 -2.42 12.17
CA THR A 556 20.13 -1.33 11.23
C THR A 556 20.12 -1.77 9.77
N GLY A 557 20.56 -3.00 9.49
CA GLY A 557 20.55 -3.64 8.19
C GLY A 557 19.45 -4.67 7.98
N VAL A 558 18.79 -5.23 9.02
CA VAL A 558 17.95 -6.46 8.95
C VAL A 558 16.47 -6.22 9.36
N GLU A 559 15.52 -6.95 8.75
CA GLU A 559 14.11 -7.02 9.19
C GLU A 559 13.71 -8.48 9.53
N VAL A 560 13.11 -8.71 10.70
CA VAL A 560 12.66 -10.05 11.17
C VAL A 560 11.28 -10.37 10.60
N LEU A 561 11.17 -11.45 9.82
CA LEU A 561 9.97 -11.82 9.07
C LEU A 561 9.06 -12.83 9.79
N ALA A 562 9.61 -13.65 10.71
CA ALA A 562 8.83 -14.60 11.53
C ALA A 562 9.59 -15.00 12.81
N ARG A 563 8.87 -15.41 13.87
CA ARG A 563 9.42 -15.90 15.15
C ARG A 563 8.78 -17.23 15.59
N ASP A 564 9.50 -18.06 16.35
CA ASP A 564 8.98 -19.28 16.99
C ASP A 564 8.25 -18.99 18.33
N SER A 565 7.74 -20.05 18.98
CA SER A 565 7.01 -19.98 20.26
C SER A 565 7.84 -19.44 21.44
N ASP A 566 9.17 -19.41 21.30
CA ASP A 566 10.08 -18.90 22.32
C ASP A 566 10.58 -17.48 21.98
N GLY A 567 9.98 -16.83 20.97
CA GLY A 567 10.29 -15.46 20.57
C GLY A 567 11.53 -15.32 19.66
N ARG A 568 12.11 -16.42 19.17
CA ARG A 568 13.32 -16.43 18.33
C ARG A 568 12.98 -16.22 16.86
N ALA A 569 13.79 -15.49 16.10
CA ALA A 569 13.54 -15.27 14.66
C ALA A 569 13.77 -16.56 13.84
N VAL A 570 12.81 -16.94 12.99
CA VAL A 570 12.87 -18.14 12.12
C VAL A 570 12.84 -17.84 10.62
N ALA A 571 12.58 -16.59 10.24
CA ALA A 571 12.82 -16.05 8.90
C ALA A 571 13.12 -14.54 8.98
N TRP A 572 13.99 -14.03 8.13
CA TRP A 572 14.40 -12.62 8.14
C TRP A 572 15.08 -12.22 6.83
N ARG A 573 15.20 -10.92 6.58
CA ARG A 573 15.71 -10.32 5.34
C ARG A 573 17.11 -9.74 5.57
N LYS A 574 18.07 -9.96 4.64
CA LYS A 574 19.41 -9.31 4.63
C LYS A 574 19.28 -7.86 5.07
N GLY A 575 20.01 -7.43 6.08
CA GLY A 575 21.42 -7.69 6.40
C GLY A 575 21.97 -9.04 6.92
N GLY A 576 21.24 -10.03 7.48
CA GLY A 576 21.82 -11.38 7.77
C GLY A 576 21.39 -12.07 9.09
N LEU A 577 21.94 -13.26 9.44
CA LEU A 577 21.33 -14.42 10.14
C LEU A 577 21.72 -14.75 11.60
N VAL A 578 20.82 -14.89 12.61
CA VAL A 578 21.16 -15.63 13.89
C VAL A 578 19.90 -16.25 14.49
N ARG A 579 19.79 -17.46 15.10
CA ARG A 579 20.63 -18.59 15.56
C ARG A 579 19.74 -19.85 15.41
N LEU A 580 20.28 -21.05 15.23
CA LEU A 580 19.56 -22.31 15.52
C LEU A 580 20.25 -23.07 16.67
N PRO A 581 19.49 -23.59 17.64
CA PRO A 581 19.88 -24.80 18.35
C PRO A 581 18.83 -25.92 18.18
N GLY A 582 19.32 -27.14 17.99
CA GLY A 582 18.55 -28.35 18.26
C GLY A 582 17.76 -28.90 17.07
N GLY A 583 17.92 -30.20 16.82
CA GLY A 583 17.24 -30.92 15.75
C GLY A 583 15.73 -30.79 15.80
N PHE A 584 15.13 -30.60 14.62
CA PHE A 584 13.70 -30.72 14.45
C PHE A 584 13.26 -32.17 14.72
N PRO A 585 12.13 -32.39 15.39
CA PRO A 585 11.52 -33.71 15.45
C PRO A 585 11.25 -34.21 14.02
N ARG A 586 11.47 -35.51 13.82
CA ARG A 586 11.57 -36.13 12.49
C ARG A 586 10.30 -36.02 11.64
N ASP A 587 9.14 -35.67 12.20
CA ASP A 587 7.85 -35.90 11.53
C ASP A 587 6.80 -34.77 11.59
N ALA A 588 7.12 -33.55 12.05
CA ALA A 588 6.13 -32.46 12.02
C ALA A 588 6.72 -31.04 11.92
N LEU A 589 6.17 -30.25 10.98
CA LEU A 589 6.42 -28.80 10.85
C LEU A 589 5.33 -28.02 11.61
N PRO A 590 5.65 -26.86 12.23
CA PRO A 590 4.65 -26.01 12.86
C PRO A 590 3.54 -25.58 11.88
N PRO A 591 2.29 -25.37 12.34
CA PRO A 591 1.16 -24.98 11.48
C PRO A 591 1.41 -23.75 10.58
N ASP A 592 2.18 -22.77 11.06
CA ASP A 592 2.48 -21.53 10.34
C ASP A 592 3.75 -21.57 9.47
N PHE A 593 4.46 -22.71 9.44
CA PHE A 593 5.76 -22.81 8.78
C PHE A 593 5.71 -22.51 7.28
N GLY A 594 4.67 -22.96 6.58
CA GLY A 594 4.48 -22.68 5.15
C GLY A 594 4.26 -21.20 4.84
N ARG A 595 3.59 -20.49 5.74
CA ARG A 595 3.37 -19.04 5.64
C ARG A 595 4.66 -18.27 5.87
N THR A 596 5.49 -18.73 6.80
CA THR A 596 6.83 -18.18 7.05
C THR A 596 7.75 -18.29 5.83
N ILE A 597 7.80 -19.46 5.18
CA ILE A 597 8.58 -19.64 3.94
C ILE A 597 8.09 -18.73 2.82
N GLN A 598 6.78 -18.64 2.65
CA GLN A 598 6.18 -17.81 1.61
C GLN A 598 6.53 -16.33 1.80
N ASN A 599 6.45 -15.82 3.02
CA ASN A 599 6.84 -14.44 3.34
C ASN A 599 8.32 -14.16 3.03
N ALA A 600 9.21 -15.13 3.29
CA ALA A 600 10.63 -15.00 2.99
C ALA A 600 10.92 -14.94 1.49
N ALA A 601 10.22 -15.74 0.68
CA ALA A 601 10.38 -15.80 -0.77
C ALA A 601 9.86 -14.54 -1.50
N GLU A 602 8.86 -13.87 -0.93
CA GLU A 602 8.13 -12.77 -1.58
C GLU A 602 8.67 -11.37 -1.25
N ALA A 603 9.50 -11.24 -0.23
CA ALA A 603 10.12 -9.97 0.14
C ALA A 603 10.93 -9.35 -1.02
N ALA A 604 10.75 -8.05 -1.30
CA ALA A 604 11.49 -7.33 -2.33
C ALA A 604 12.75 -6.64 -1.79
N PHE A 605 13.72 -6.41 -2.69
CA PHE A 605 14.93 -5.65 -2.41
C PHE A 605 15.22 -4.60 -3.49
N PRO A 606 15.56 -3.35 -3.11
CA PRO A 606 16.47 -2.50 -3.87
C PRO A 606 17.93 -2.78 -3.48
N CYS A 607 18.83 -2.84 -4.45
CA CYS A 607 20.26 -2.67 -4.20
C CYS A 607 20.62 -1.26 -4.71
N HIS A 608 20.92 -0.33 -3.82
CA HIS A 608 21.53 0.94 -4.20
C HIS A 608 22.99 0.67 -4.56
N GLN A 609 23.30 0.71 -5.86
CA GLN A 609 24.67 0.98 -6.30
C GLN A 609 24.98 2.45 -6.01
N SER A 610 25.61 2.71 -4.88
CA SER A 610 26.41 3.93 -4.71
C SER A 610 27.64 3.62 -3.89
N ARG A 611 28.64 3.03 -4.55
CA ARG A 611 30.06 3.19 -4.27
C ARG A 611 30.83 2.48 -5.39
N THR A 612 31.33 3.27 -6.33
CA THR A 612 32.40 2.88 -7.24
C THR A 612 33.57 2.37 -6.40
N LEU A 613 33.94 1.09 -6.58
CA LEU A 613 35.23 0.58 -6.13
C LEU A 613 36.35 1.34 -6.88
N PRO A 614 37.43 1.78 -6.23
CA PRO A 614 38.61 2.25 -6.94
C PRO A 614 39.20 1.07 -7.72
N ALA A 615 39.59 1.31 -8.97
CA ALA A 615 40.37 0.36 -9.74
C ALA A 615 41.67 0.04 -8.99
N MET A 616 41.91 -1.24 -8.68
CA MET A 616 43.20 -1.71 -8.18
C MET A 616 44.27 -1.49 -9.25
N ARG A 617 45.39 -0.88 -8.86
CA ARG A 617 46.69 -1.04 -9.52
C ARG A 617 47.47 -2.12 -8.80
#